data_AF-A0A1H1QCZ5-F1
#
_entry.id   AF-A0A1H1QCZ5-F1
#
_cell.length_a   1.000
_cell.length_b   1.000
_cell.length_c   1.000
_cell.angle_alpha   90.00
_cell.angle_beta   90.00
_cell.angle_gamma   90.00
#
_symmetry.space_group_name_H-M   'P 1'
#
loop_
_entity.id
_entity.type
_entity.pdbx_description
1 polymer ?
#
loop_
_entity_poly.entity_id
_entity_poly.type
_entity_poly.pdbx_seq_one_letter_code
_entity_poly.pdbx_strand_id
1 'polypeptide(L)'
;MAEQTGASAGGAGQPRFFSTEHLSTEAIAAFADGELSPSAERRAHAHIAECAECRRDIDIQRAAAARLRTCRGDETLRAPRTLVERLSHVSELEPDDETQRDTSRGAEIVNDVVGAALRALRRHG
;
A
#
# COMPACT_ATOMS: atom_id res chain seq x y z
N MET A 1 -33.40 -22.61 23.76
CA MET A 1 -32.16 -22.59 24.56
C MET A 1 -31.03 -23.05 23.67
N ALA A 2 -30.00 -22.20 23.55
CA ALA A 2 -28.64 -22.44 23.07
C ALA A 2 -28.40 -22.84 21.59
N GLU A 3 -28.26 -21.85 20.71
CA GLU A 3 -27.25 -21.87 19.64
C GLU A 3 -26.65 -20.46 19.52
N GLN A 4 -25.47 -20.25 20.12
CA GLN A 4 -24.71 -19.00 20.07
C GLN A 4 -23.52 -19.17 19.13
N THR A 5 -23.69 -18.59 17.94
CA THR A 5 -22.76 -17.73 17.21
C THR A 5 -21.27 -18.06 17.23
N GLY A 6 -20.78 -18.37 16.03
CA GLY A 6 -19.39 -18.64 15.70
C GLY A 6 -18.42 -17.52 16.09
N ALA A 7 -17.30 -17.97 16.65
CA ALA A 7 -16.09 -17.19 16.77
C ALA A 7 -15.45 -17.05 15.37
N SER A 8 -15.40 -15.82 14.83
CA SER A 8 -14.61 -15.52 13.64
C SER A 8 -13.35 -14.76 14.06
N ALA A 9 -12.29 -15.52 14.34
CA ALA A 9 -10.94 -15.00 14.50
C ALA A 9 -10.30 -14.84 13.12
N GLY A 10 -10.61 -13.73 12.45
CA GLY A 10 -9.96 -13.33 11.19
C GLY A 10 -8.58 -12.72 11.46
N GLY A 11 -7.61 -13.54 11.86
CA GLY A 11 -6.21 -13.12 11.91
C GLY A 11 -5.72 -12.89 10.48
N ALA A 12 -5.49 -11.63 10.11
CA ALA A 12 -4.88 -11.25 8.84
C ALA A 12 -3.46 -11.83 8.78
N GLY A 13 -3.35 -13.04 8.23
CA GLY A 13 -2.08 -13.64 7.85
C GLY A 13 -1.45 -12.79 6.77
N GLN A 14 -0.49 -11.94 7.14
CA GLN A 14 0.38 -11.31 6.15
C GLN A 14 1.04 -12.43 5.34
N PRO A 15 0.94 -12.41 3.99
CA PRO A 15 1.62 -13.40 3.18
C PRO A 15 3.12 -13.28 3.44
N ARG A 16 3.66 -14.36 4.00
CA ARG A 16 5.10 -14.53 4.20
C ARG A 16 5.65 -14.94 2.85
N PHE A 17 6.26 -14.00 2.13
CA PHE A 17 6.98 -14.32 0.90
C PHE A 17 8.12 -15.28 1.25
N PHE A 18 7.98 -16.53 0.83
CA PHE A 18 9.05 -17.50 0.90
C PHE A 18 10.03 -17.22 -0.24
N SER A 19 11.33 -17.25 0.04
CA SER A 19 12.44 -16.84 -0.85
C SER A 19 12.59 -17.65 -2.16
N THR A 20 11.56 -18.38 -2.59
CA THR A 20 11.49 -19.09 -3.88
C THR A 20 10.37 -18.57 -4.78
N GLU A 21 9.57 -17.62 -4.33
CA GLU A 21 8.51 -17.01 -5.14
C GLU A 21 8.93 -15.58 -5.52
N HIS A 22 8.82 -15.27 -6.81
CA HIS A 22 9.06 -13.94 -7.36
C HIS A 22 8.17 -12.90 -6.67
N LEU A 23 8.47 -11.62 -6.84
CA LEU A 23 7.54 -10.57 -6.41
C LEU A 23 6.20 -10.77 -7.13
N SER A 24 5.09 -10.66 -6.39
CA SER A 24 3.77 -10.70 -7.02
C SER A 24 3.63 -9.54 -8.00
N THR A 25 2.72 -9.68 -8.97
CA THR A 25 2.45 -8.62 -9.95
C THR A 25 2.08 -7.30 -9.27
N GLU A 26 1.32 -7.36 -8.18
CA GLU A 26 0.94 -6.20 -7.37
C GLU A 26 2.16 -5.57 -6.69
N ALA A 27 3.08 -6.38 -6.18
CA ALA A 27 4.31 -5.88 -5.56
C ALA A 27 5.27 -5.25 -6.59
N ILE A 28 5.33 -5.80 -7.80
CA ILE A 28 6.09 -5.23 -8.93
C ILE A 28 5.51 -3.86 -9.30
N ALA A 29 4.19 -3.75 -9.46
CA ALA A 29 3.52 -2.48 -9.78
C ALA A 29 3.76 -1.44 -8.67
N ALA A 30 3.47 -1.80 -7.41
CA ALA A 30 3.67 -0.90 -6.28
C ALA A 30 5.14 -0.47 -6.10
N PHE A 31 6.11 -1.35 -6.38
CA PHE A 31 7.52 -0.97 -6.37
C PHE A 31 7.88 -0.03 -7.53
N ALA A 32 7.33 -0.27 -8.73
CA ALA A 32 7.55 0.58 -9.89
C ALA A 32 7.00 2.01 -9.68
N ASP A 33 5.87 2.12 -8.97
CA ASP A 33 5.18 3.39 -8.67
C ASP A 33 5.65 4.06 -7.37
N GLY A 34 6.43 3.36 -6.53
CA GLY A 34 6.94 3.89 -5.26
C GLY A 34 5.93 3.89 -4.11
N GLU A 35 4.93 3.00 -4.18
CA GLU A 35 3.80 2.93 -3.24
C GLU A 35 3.95 1.83 -2.18
N LEU A 36 5.10 1.16 -2.12
CA LEU A 36 5.36 0.18 -1.08
C LEU A 36 5.61 0.85 0.28
N SER A 37 5.18 0.17 1.35
CA SER A 37 5.60 0.57 2.70
C SER A 37 7.13 0.46 2.85
N PRO A 38 7.77 1.26 3.72
CA PRO A 38 9.24 1.27 3.85
C PRO A 38 9.87 -0.10 4.14
N SER A 39 9.15 -0.97 4.86
CA SER A 39 9.57 -2.34 5.15
C SER A 39 9.45 -3.25 3.91
N ALA A 40 8.39 -3.10 3.11
CA ALA A 40 8.21 -3.84 1.87
C ALA A 40 9.19 -3.39 0.79
N GLU A 41 9.44 -2.09 0.67
CA GLU A 41 10.39 -1.51 -0.28
C GLU A 41 11.81 -2.05 -0.04
N ARG A 42 12.28 -2.07 1.22
CA ARG A 42 13.60 -2.63 1.57
C ARG A 42 13.74 -4.11 1.17
N ARG A 43 12.68 -4.90 1.38
CA ARG A 43 12.66 -6.33 0.98
C ARG A 43 12.66 -6.49 -0.53
N ALA A 44 11.90 -5.67 -1.25
CA ALA A 44 11.88 -5.66 -2.71
C ALA A 44 13.26 -5.29 -3.27
N HIS A 45 13.94 -4.28 -2.71
CA HIS A 45 15.31 -3.92 -3.08
C HIS A 45 16.30 -5.07 -2.91
N ALA A 46 16.26 -5.77 -1.76
CA ALA A 46 17.10 -6.93 -1.54
C ALA A 46 16.82 -8.03 -2.59
N HIS A 47 15.53 -8.28 -2.89
CA HIS A 47 15.14 -9.28 -3.86
C HIS A 47 15.61 -8.96 -5.29
N ILE A 48 15.44 -7.73 -5.78
CA ILE A 48 15.81 -7.37 -7.17
C ILE A 48 17.32 -7.31 -7.42
N ALA A 49 18.10 -7.15 -6.34
CA ALA A 49 19.55 -7.26 -6.40
C ALA A 49 19.97 -8.69 -6.78
N GLU A 50 19.23 -9.68 -6.30
CA GLU A 50 19.51 -11.12 -6.48
C GLU A 50 18.70 -11.75 -7.63
N CYS A 51 17.53 -11.19 -7.98
CA CYS A 51 16.61 -11.72 -8.99
C CYS A 51 16.55 -10.83 -10.25
N ALA A 52 17.13 -11.31 -11.35
CA ALA A 52 17.12 -10.59 -12.63
C ALA A 52 15.74 -10.57 -13.32
N GLU A 53 14.86 -11.52 -13.00
CA GLU A 53 13.51 -11.58 -13.56
C GLU A 53 12.63 -10.46 -13.03
N CYS A 54 12.52 -10.33 -11.71
CA CYS A 54 11.77 -9.24 -11.09
C CYS A 54 12.31 -7.87 -11.48
N ARG A 55 13.63 -7.74 -11.68
CA ARG A 55 14.23 -6.50 -12.19
C ARG A 55 13.72 -6.15 -13.60
N ARG A 56 13.69 -7.13 -14.50
CA ARG A 56 13.17 -6.97 -15.86
C ARG A 56 11.69 -6.59 -15.84
N ASP A 57 10.90 -7.22 -14.99
CA ASP A 57 9.47 -6.95 -14.91
C ASP A 57 9.20 -5.53 -14.40
N ILE A 58 9.96 -5.06 -13.41
CA ILE A 58 9.90 -3.67 -12.94
C ILE A 58 10.27 -2.70 -14.06
N ASP A 59 11.32 -2.99 -14.84
CA ASP A 59 11.73 -2.14 -15.96
C ASP A 59 10.64 -2.07 -17.04
N ILE A 60 9.99 -3.20 -17.34
CA ILE A 60 8.84 -3.27 -18.25
C ILE A 60 7.68 -2.41 -17.73
N GLN A 61 7.33 -2.53 -16.44
CA GLN A 61 6.26 -1.74 -15.84
C GLN A 61 6.57 -0.23 -15.88
N ARG A 62 7.80 0.16 -15.54
CA ARG A 62 8.24 1.56 -15.61
C ARG A 62 8.19 2.10 -17.04
N ALA A 63 8.62 1.31 -18.02
CA ALA A 63 8.55 1.68 -19.43
C ALA A 63 7.10 1.84 -19.90
N ALA A 64 6.20 0.94 -19.51
CA ALA A 64 4.78 1.04 -19.80
C ALA A 64 4.17 2.31 -19.21
N ALA A 65 4.42 2.57 -17.92
CA ALA A 65 3.95 3.79 -17.24
C ALA A 65 4.52 5.07 -17.88
N ALA A 66 5.79 5.06 -18.29
CA ALA A 66 6.41 6.19 -18.99
C ALA A 66 5.73 6.45 -20.35
N ARG A 67 5.46 5.40 -21.13
CA ARG A 67 4.75 5.51 -22.41
C ARG A 67 3.37 6.13 -22.24
N LEU A 68 2.59 5.68 -21.25
CA LEU A 68 1.29 6.29 -20.96
C LEU A 68 1.41 7.78 -20.60
N ARG A 69 2.43 8.17 -19.85
CA ARG A 69 2.70 9.59 -19.54
C ARG A 69 3.05 10.42 -20.76
N THR A 70 3.73 9.86 -21.76
CA THR A 70 4.04 10.57 -23.01
C THR A 70 2.80 10.82 -23.88
N CYS A 71 1.74 10.04 -23.70
CA CYS A 71 0.46 10.21 -24.41
C CYS A 71 -0.46 11.27 -23.78
N ARG A 72 0.00 12.07 -22.81
CA ARG A 72 -0.82 13.06 -22.06
C ARG A 72 -1.52 14.12 -22.94
N GLY A 73 -1.12 14.27 -24.20
CA GLY A 73 -1.76 15.14 -25.20
C GLY A 73 -2.50 14.40 -26.32
N ASP A 74 -2.59 13.07 -26.25
CA ASP A 74 -3.29 12.27 -27.26
C ASP A 74 -4.81 12.35 -27.02
N GLU A 75 -5.55 12.88 -28.01
CA GLU A 75 -7.00 13.04 -27.98
C GLU A 75 -7.72 11.68 -27.79
N THR A 76 -7.07 10.57 -28.15
CA THR A 76 -7.64 9.21 -28.03
C THR A 76 -7.51 8.61 -26.63
N LEU A 77 -6.61 9.12 -25.79
CA LEU A 77 -6.36 8.66 -24.42
C LEU A 77 -6.73 9.72 -23.38
N ARG A 78 -7.88 10.36 -23.60
CA ARG A 78 -8.46 11.37 -22.71
C ARG A 78 -9.54 10.77 -21.82
N ALA A 79 -9.55 11.19 -20.55
CA ALA A 79 -10.69 10.94 -19.66
C ALA A 79 -11.96 11.61 -20.24
N PRO A 80 -13.15 11.00 -20.06
CA PRO A 80 -14.42 11.61 -20.47
C PRO A 80 -14.60 13.00 -19.84
N ARG A 81 -15.06 13.97 -20.62
CA ARG A 81 -15.23 15.37 -20.17
C ARG A 81 -16.13 15.48 -18.93
N THR A 82 -17.20 14.70 -18.90
CA THR A 82 -18.15 14.65 -17.76
C THR A 82 -17.49 14.16 -16.47
N LEU A 83 -16.51 13.26 -16.54
CA LEU A 83 -15.76 12.81 -15.37
C LEU A 83 -14.82 13.92 -14.87
N VAL A 84 -14.12 14.60 -15.77
CA VAL A 84 -13.22 15.71 -15.43
C VAL A 84 -14.00 16.85 -14.76
N GLU A 85 -15.17 17.20 -15.29
CA GLU A 85 -16.06 18.21 -14.71
C GLU A 85 -16.57 17.78 -13.32
N ARG A 86 -16.94 16.51 -13.12
CA ARG A 86 -17.33 16.03 -11.79
C ARG A 86 -16.17 16.04 -10.80
N LEU A 87 -14.97 15.62 -11.23
CA LEU A 87 -13.76 15.62 -10.39
C LEU A 87 -13.33 17.02 -9.96
N SER A 88 -13.56 18.06 -10.77
CA SER A 88 -13.21 19.43 -10.38
C SER A 88 -14.01 19.96 -9.19
N HIS A 89 -15.14 19.33 -8.85
CA HIS A 89 -15.97 19.68 -7.70
C HIS A 89 -15.66 18.83 -6.46
N VAL A 90 -14.80 17.79 -6.55
CA VAL A 90 -14.49 16.91 -5.41
C VAL A 90 -13.71 17.62 -4.32
N SER A 91 -12.95 18.68 -4.63
CA SER A 91 -12.25 19.49 -3.63
C SER A 91 -13.17 20.23 -2.65
N GLU A 92 -14.48 20.30 -2.96
CA GLU A 92 -15.51 20.92 -2.12
C GLU A 92 -16.18 19.92 -1.16
N LEU A 93 -15.84 18.63 -1.27
CA LEU A 93 -16.28 17.61 -0.34
C LEU A 93 -15.38 17.66 0.89
N GLU A 94 -15.92 18.15 1.99
CA GLU A 94 -15.28 18.05 3.31
C GLU A 94 -14.91 16.57 3.54
N PRO A 95 -13.67 16.26 3.93
CA PRO A 95 -13.25 14.88 4.16
C PRO A 95 -14.16 14.26 5.23
N ASP A 96 -14.71 13.10 4.92
CA ASP A 96 -15.46 12.31 5.88
C ASP A 96 -14.61 11.96 7.12
N ASP A 97 -15.26 11.93 8.29
CA ASP A 97 -14.67 11.57 9.60
C ASP A 97 -13.96 10.19 9.56
N GLU A 98 -14.32 9.33 8.61
CA GLU A 98 -13.83 7.96 8.46
C GLU A 98 -12.36 7.92 8.00
N THR A 99 -11.99 8.76 7.02
CA THR A 99 -10.59 8.90 6.56
C THR A 99 -9.67 9.44 7.68
N GLN A 100 -10.21 10.26 8.57
CA GLN A 100 -9.50 10.81 9.73
C GLN A 100 -9.36 9.76 10.87
N ARG A 101 -10.26 8.79 10.96
CA ARG A 101 -10.14 7.66 11.91
C ARG A 101 -9.04 6.68 11.56
N ASP A 102 -8.84 6.35 10.28
CA ASP A 102 -7.80 5.39 9.90
C ASP A 102 -6.38 5.93 10.15
N THR A 103 -6.18 7.22 9.86
CA THR A 103 -4.92 7.92 10.17
C THR A 103 -4.72 8.06 11.68
N SER A 104 -5.77 8.39 12.44
CA SER A 104 -5.73 8.46 13.91
C SER A 104 -5.44 7.11 14.55
N ARG A 105 -6.06 6.03 14.06
CA ARG A 105 -5.84 4.66 14.54
C ARG A 105 -4.41 4.19 14.30
N GLY A 106 -3.82 4.56 13.16
CA GLY A 106 -2.39 4.34 12.90
C GLY A 106 -1.51 5.05 13.93
N ALA A 107 -1.83 6.29 14.28
CA ALA A 107 -1.10 7.05 15.30
C ALA A 107 -1.28 6.48 16.73
N GLU A 108 -2.49 6.02 17.07
CA GLU A 108 -2.78 5.38 18.35
C GLU A 108 -1.99 4.08 18.55
N ILE A 109 -1.91 3.23 17.52
CA ILE A 109 -1.11 2.00 17.55
C ILE A 109 0.37 2.30 17.81
N VAL A 110 0.93 3.32 17.15
CA VAL A 110 2.32 3.74 17.38
C VAL A 110 2.51 4.24 18.81
N ASN A 111 1.58 5.06 19.32
CA ASN A 111 1.63 5.58 20.68
C ASN A 111 1.55 4.46 21.74
N ASP A 112 0.72 3.45 21.51
CA ASP A 112 0.59 2.28 22.39
C ASP A 112 1.88 1.45 22.45
N VAL A 113 2.51 1.23 21.30
CA VAL A 113 3.79 0.50 21.21
C VAL A 113 4.89 1.27 21.94
N VAL A 114 4.99 2.59 21.71
CA VAL A 114 5.96 3.46 22.40
C VAL A 114 5.70 3.47 23.90
N GLY A 115 4.43 3.60 24.32
CA GLY A 115 4.03 3.56 25.72
C GLY A 115 4.34 2.23 26.40
N ALA A 116 4.14 1.10 25.71
CA ALA A 116 4.50 -0.23 26.21
C ALA A 116 6.01 -0.38 26.40
N ALA A 117 6.81 0.11 25.44
CA ALA A 117 8.27 0.11 25.54
C ALA A 117 8.77 0.96 26.71
N LEU A 118 8.24 2.18 26.89
CA LEU A 118 8.62 3.05 28.01
C LEU A 118 8.25 2.44 29.37
N ARG A 119 7.08 1.78 29.48
CA ARG A 119 6.67 1.08 30.71
C ARG A 119 7.54 -0.15 30.99
N ALA A 120 8.03 -0.85 29.97
CA ALA A 120 8.98 -1.95 30.15
C ALA A 120 10.32 -1.43 30.71
N LEU A 121 10.85 -0.34 30.16
CA LEU A 121 12.10 0.27 30.62
C LEU A 121 12.03 0.77 32.07
N ARG A 122 10.89 1.35 32.49
CA ARG A 122 10.69 1.82 33.88
C ARG A 122 10.50 0.71 34.91
N ARG A 123 10.19 -0.52 34.50
CA ARG A 123 10.01 -1.67 35.41
C ARG A 123 11.32 -2.43 35.70
N HIS A 124 12.39 -2.09 34.97
CA HIS A 124 13.70 -2.72 35.10
C HIS A 124 14.76 -1.84 35.78
N GLY A 125 14.36 -0.67 36.31
CA GLY A 125 15.19 0.19 37.17
C GLY A 125 14.58 0.28 38.56
#